data_AF-A0A533Q6U6-F1
#
_entry.id   AF-A0A533Q6U6-F1
#
_cell.length_a   1.000
_cell.length_b   1.000
_cell.length_c   1.000
_cell.angle_alpha   90.00
_cell.angle_beta   90.00
_cell.angle_gamma   90.00
#
_symmetry.space_group_name_H-M   'P 1'
#
loop_
_entity.id
_entity.type
_entity.pdbx_description
1 polymer ?
#
loop_
_entity_poly.entity_id
_entity_poly.type
_entity_poly.pdbx_seq_one_letter_code
_entity_poly.pdbx_strand_id
1 'polypeptide(L)' 'MLHMTKKQRESAAKYLYDISKGIALLTVVGNLTKDKLDIPVIISGVIATLIIFFWAYSLERNIQNE' A
#
# COMPACT_ATOMS: atom_id res chain seq x y z
N MET A 1 -17.84 -12.10 1.64
CA MET A 1 -16.40 -11.96 1.94
C MET A 1 -15.76 -13.30 1.57
N LEU A 2 -14.81 -13.33 0.62
CA LEU A 2 -14.15 -14.58 0.23
C LEU A 2 -13.51 -15.23 1.47
N HIS A 3 -13.82 -16.49 1.72
CA HIS A 3 -13.28 -17.22 2.87
C HIS A 3 -11.81 -17.56 2.60
N MET A 4 -10.92 -16.64 2.94
CA MET A 4 -9.46 -16.84 2.84
C MET A 4 -8.98 -17.66 4.03
N THR A 5 -8.01 -18.55 3.82
CA THR A 5 -7.28 -19.20 4.91
C THR A 5 -6.35 -18.21 5.62
N LYS A 6 -5.91 -18.52 6.84
CA LYS A 6 -4.94 -17.70 7.60
C LYS A 6 -3.67 -17.39 6.78
N LYS A 7 -3.08 -18.42 6.16
CA LYS A 7 -1.89 -18.27 5.28
C LYS A 7 -2.14 -17.37 4.07
N GLN A 8 -3.33 -17.43 3.47
CA GLN A 8 -3.69 -16.55 2.34
C GLN A 8 -3.84 -15.10 2.81
N ARG A 9 -4.44 -14.86 3.99
CA ARG A 9 -4.53 -13.52 4.56
C ARG A 9 -3.16 -12.94 4.89
N GLU A 10 -2.26 -13.73 5.48
CA GLU A 10 -0.87 -13.32 5.76
C GLU A 10 -0.12 -12.95 4.48
N SER A 11 -0.26 -13.78 3.44
CA SER A 11 0.38 -13.52 2.14
C SER A 11 -0.20 -12.26 1.47
N ALA A 12 -1.51 -12.06 1.56
CA ALA A 12 -2.16 -10.86 1.03
C ALA A 12 -1.74 -9.60 1.79
N ALA A 13 -1.62 -9.64 3.11
CA ALA A 13 -1.14 -8.51 3.91
C ALA A 13 0.27 -8.09 3.49
N LYS A 14 1.19 -9.06 3.34
CA LYS A 14 2.56 -8.80 2.84
C LYS A 14 2.55 -8.19 1.44
N TYR A 15 1.76 -8.75 0.53
CA TYR A 15 1.64 -8.23 -0.83
C TYR A 15 1.11 -6.79 -0.86
N LEU A 16 0.11 -6.47 -0.04
CA LEU A 16 -0.41 -5.10 0.09
C LEU A 16 0.65 -4.15 0.66
N TYR A 17 1.45 -4.57 1.64
CA TYR A 17 2.58 -3.76 2.11
C TYR A 17 3.61 -3.47 1.02
N ASP A 18 3.93 -4.46 0.18
CA ASP A 18 4.87 -4.28 -0.92
C ASP A 18 4.31 -3.36 -2.00
N ILE A 19 3.01 -3.45 -2.31
CA ILE A 19 2.33 -2.48 -3.18
C ILE A 19 2.41 -1.07 -2.59
N SER A 20 2.10 -0.90 -1.31
CA SER A 20 2.15 0.41 -0.64
C SER A 20 3.54 1.04 -0.77
N LYS A 21 4.60 0.29 -0.49
CA LYS A 21 5.99 0.74 -0.67
C LYS A 21 6.29 1.05 -2.14
N GLY A 22 5.81 0.25 -3.07
CA GLY A 22 5.96 0.47 -4.51
C GLY A 22 5.30 1.78 -4.96
N ILE A 23 4.08 2.07 -4.52
CA ILE A 23 3.38 3.32 -4.81
C ILE A 23 4.15 4.51 -4.22
N ALA A 24 4.59 4.41 -2.96
CA ALA A 24 5.36 5.46 -2.31
C ALA A 24 6.65 5.75 -3.10
N LEU A 25 7.37 4.71 -3.50
CA LEU A 25 8.59 4.81 -4.29
C LEU A 25 8.32 5.49 -5.64
N LEU A 26 7.31 5.03 -6.39
CA LEU A 26 6.95 5.61 -7.69
C LEU A 26 6.51 7.08 -7.55
N THR A 27 5.80 7.41 -6.48
CA THR A 27 5.36 8.77 -6.20
C THR A 27 6.54 9.72 -6.01
N VAL A 28 7.57 9.29 -5.28
CA VAL A 28 8.78 10.09 -5.03
C VAL A 28 9.70 10.07 -6.25
N VAL A 29 10.17 8.90 -6.65
CA VAL A 29 11.17 8.74 -7.72
C VAL A 29 10.64 9.23 -9.06
N GLY A 30 9.39 8.89 -9.40
CA GLY A 30 8.78 9.31 -10.66
C GLY A 30 8.55 10.82 -10.76
N ASN A 31 8.47 11.54 -9.63
CA ASN A 31 8.42 13.00 -9.63
C ASN A 31 9.81 13.65 -9.63
N LEU A 32 10.82 13.01 -9.03
CA LEU A 32 12.20 13.48 -9.08
C LEU A 32 12.81 13.43 -10.48
N THR A 33 12.30 12.56 -11.35
CA THR A 33 12.73 12.49 -12.77
C THR A 33 12.08 13.55 -13.67
N LYS A 34 11.18 14.39 -13.14
CA LYS A 34 10.49 15.44 -13.91
C LYS A 34 11.18 16.79 -13.68
N ASP A 35 11.16 17.65 -14.70
CA ASP A 35 11.66 19.04 -14.59
C ASP A 35 10.87 19.90 -13.59
N LYS A 36 9.61 19.53 -13.33
CA LYS A 36 8.73 20.17 -12.35
C LYS A 36 7.99 19.11 -11.54
N LEU A 37 7.85 19.37 -10.25
CA LEU A 37 7.07 18.53 -9.35
C LEU A 37 5.58 18.58 -9.72
N ASP A 38 4.97 17.41 -9.87
CA ASP A 38 3.55 17.25 -10.12
C ASP A 38 2.82 17.05 -8.80
N ILE A 39 2.50 18.17 -8.15
CA ILE A 39 1.92 18.19 -6.80
C ILE A 39 0.62 17.36 -6.70
N PRO A 40 -0.34 17.43 -7.66
CA PRO A 40 -1.51 16.55 -7.64
C PRO A 40 -1.17 15.05 -7.65
N VAL A 41 -0.18 14.64 -8.45
CA VAL A 41 0.29 13.24 -8.49
C VAL A 41 0.93 12.83 -7.17
N ILE A 42 1.72 13.72 -6.55
CA ILE A 42 2.32 13.46 -5.23
C ILE A 42 1.24 13.23 -4.18
N ILE A 43 0.24 14.13 -4.10
CA ILE A 43 -0.83 14.04 -3.11
C ILE A 43 -1.65 12.75 -3.30
N SER A 44 -2.06 12.46 -4.54
CA SER A 44 -2.82 11.24 -4.84
C SER A 44 -2.03 9.96 -4.56
N GLY A 45 -0.72 9.95 -4.87
CA GLY A 45 0.18 8.84 -4.55
C GLY A 45 0.34 8.60 -3.06
N VAL A 46 0.46 9.66 -2.26
CA VAL A 46 0.49 9.56 -0.78
C VAL A 46 -0.82 9.00 -0.24
N ILE A 47 -1.97 9.50 -0.71
CA ILE A 47 -3.29 9.00 -0.30
C ILE A 47 -3.43 7.52 -0.64
N ALA A 48 -3.08 7.11 -1.86
CA ALA A 48 -3.14 5.71 -2.29
C ALA A 48 -2.21 4.82 -1.44
N THR A 49 -0.99 5.28 -1.17
CA THR A 49 -0.03 4.58 -0.29
C THR A 49 -0.65 4.30 1.08
N LEU A 50 -1.27 5.31 1.70
CA LEU A 50 -1.89 5.20 3.02
C LEU A 50 -3.09 4.24 2.99
N ILE A 51 -3.97 4.34 1.98
CA ILE A 51 -5.13 3.45 1.85
C ILE A 51 -4.69 1.99 1.80
N ILE A 52 -3.72 1.67 0.94
CA ILE A 52 -3.22 0.30 0.79
C ILE A 52 -2.51 -0.17 2.06
N PHE A 53 -1.72 0.70 2.71
CA PHE A 53 -1.07 0.40 3.97
C PHE A 53 -2.08 0.08 5.08
N PHE A 54 -3.11 0.91 5.27
CA PHE A 54 -4.14 0.68 6.28
C PHE A 54 -4.94 -0.58 6.01
N TRP A 55 -5.15 -0.93 4.74
CA TRP A 55 -5.79 -2.19 4.40
C TRP A 55 -4.91 -3.39 4.77
N ALA A 56 -3.62 -3.35 4.45
CA ALA A 56 -2.65 -4.37 4.86
C ALA A 56 -2.63 -4.53 6.40
N TYR A 57 -2.56 -3.40 7.11
CA TYR A 57 -2.54 -3.35 8.57
C TYR A 57 -3.83 -3.91 9.20
N SER A 58 -4.99 -3.57 8.64
CA SER A 58 -6.26 -4.12 9.12
C SER A 58 -6.31 -5.64 8.94
N LEU A 59 -5.82 -6.15 7.81
CA LEU A 59 -5.75 -7.59 7.55
C LEU A 59 -4.80 -8.29 8.52
N GLU A 60 -3.60 -7.74 8.74
CA GLU A 60 -2.63 -8.26 9.71
C GLU A 60 -3.19 -8.26 11.13
N ARG A 61 -3.85 -7.18 11.56
CA ARG A 61 -4.46 -7.07 12.87
C ARG A 61 -5.56 -8.11 13.08
N ASN A 62 -6.39 -8.38 12.08
CA ASN A 62 -7.41 -9.43 12.17
C ASN A 62 -6.78 -10.82 12.37
N ILE A 63 -5.65 -11.10 11.71
CA ILE A 63 -4.92 -12.37 11.85
C ILE A 63 -4.30 -12.53 13.24
N GLN A 64 -3.83 -11.44 13.86
CA GLN A 64 -3.24 -11.47 15.21
C GLN A 64 -4.27 -11.70 16.33
N ASN A 65 -5.53 -11.34 16.10
CA ASN A 65 -6.61 -11.52 17.07
C ASN A 65 -7.34 -12.89 16.94
N GLU A 66 -6.87 -13.77 16.04
CA GLU A 66 -7.33 -15.16 15.84
C GLU A 66 -6.41 -16.17 16.53
#